data_AF-A0A2V8R0K3-F1
#
_entry.id   AF-A0A2V8R0K3-F1
#
_cell.length_a   1.000
_cell.length_b   1.000
_cell.length_c   1.000
_cell.angle_alpha   90.00
_cell.angle_beta   90.00
_cell.angle_gamma   90.00
#
_symmetry.space_group_name_H-M   'P 1'
#
loop_
_entity.id
_entity.type
_entity.pdbx_description
1 polymer ?
#
loop_
_entity_poly.entity_id
_entity_poly.type
_entity_poly.pdbx_seq_one_letter_code
_entity_poly.pdbx_strand_id
1 'polypeptide(L)'
;MRKSAKPRGAVRASGDTTHTVRSDVRTDTPIPEAPFFGSRVVEDISLAEVFAYVNETALFKGQWQFKQGRTSAGEYQALVADKVRPVYEELNGYFPAQSSGNDLIVYDADTKTERARFNFPRQPAGKRLCLADYFASVDSGRMDVVAFHLVTVGRRASEYSQELFKRDNYAEYLYFHGLSVESAEATAELWHKRIREELGIARNDSTNLNELFRQGYQGSRFSFGYPACPNLEDQ
;
A
#
# COMPACT_ATOMS: atom_id res chain seq x y z
N MET A 1 30.29 33.90 -25.21
CA MET A 1 29.04 33.91 -24.40
C MET A 1 28.99 32.67 -23.53
N ARG A 2 29.20 32.80 -22.21
CA ARG A 2 29.07 31.68 -21.25
C ARG A 2 27.57 31.42 -21.06
N LYS A 3 27.10 30.21 -21.41
CA LYS A 3 25.72 29.77 -21.13
C LYS A 3 25.52 29.74 -19.61
N SER A 4 24.57 30.53 -19.12
CA SER A 4 24.12 30.51 -17.73
C SER A 4 23.50 29.14 -17.42
N ALA A 5 24.02 28.48 -16.38
CA ALA A 5 23.45 27.25 -15.87
C ALA A 5 22.06 27.54 -15.29
N LYS A 6 21.04 26.81 -15.74
CA LYS A 6 19.71 26.83 -15.11
C LYS A 6 19.85 26.41 -13.65
N PRO A 7 19.22 27.09 -12.69
CA PRO A 7 19.23 26.67 -11.30
C PRO A 7 18.65 25.26 -11.22
N ARG A 8 19.36 24.36 -10.52
CA ARG A 8 18.84 23.03 -10.15
C ARG A 8 17.50 23.24 -9.45
N GLY A 9 16.45 22.60 -9.98
CA GLY A 9 15.12 22.68 -9.43
C GLY A 9 15.15 22.36 -7.93
N ALA A 10 14.41 23.15 -7.16
CA ALA A 10 14.21 22.93 -5.74
C ALA A 10 13.89 21.46 -5.48
N VAL A 11 14.55 20.87 -4.48
CA VAL A 11 14.24 19.54 -3.99
C VAL A 11 12.75 19.55 -3.61
N ARG A 12 11.93 18.79 -4.34
CA ARG A 12 10.51 18.63 -4.02
C ARG A 12 10.44 18.03 -2.61
N ALA A 13 9.91 18.79 -1.65
CA ALA A 13 9.54 18.23 -0.37
C ALA A 13 8.43 17.20 -0.64
N SER A 14 8.72 15.91 -0.44
CA SER A 14 7.70 14.88 -0.38
C SER A 14 6.76 15.23 0.78
N GLY A 15 5.46 15.42 0.50
CA GLY A 15 4.47 15.74 1.54
C GLY A 15 3.99 17.19 1.58
N ASP A 16 4.33 18.04 0.61
CA ASP A 16 3.70 19.37 0.51
C ASP A 16 2.20 19.25 0.17
N THR A 17 1.36 19.66 1.11
CA THR A 17 -0.10 19.59 1.02
C THR A 17 -0.75 20.96 0.86
N THR A 18 0.05 22.02 0.68
CA THR A 18 -0.44 23.40 0.54
C THR A 18 -1.14 23.67 -0.80
N HIS A 19 -0.90 22.82 -1.80
CA HIS A 19 -1.56 22.91 -3.11
C HIS A 19 -2.98 22.34 -3.06
N THR A 20 -3.98 23.14 -3.42
CA THR A 20 -5.41 22.79 -3.26
C THR A 20 -6.20 22.72 -4.55
N VAL A 21 -5.62 23.10 -5.69
CA VAL A 21 -6.33 23.09 -6.98
C VAL A 21 -6.56 21.66 -7.45
N ARG A 22 -7.82 21.18 -7.37
CA ARG A 22 -8.22 19.81 -7.70
C ARG A 22 -7.79 19.36 -9.11
N SER A 23 -7.46 18.08 -9.27
CA SER A 23 -7.17 17.49 -10.58
C SER A 23 -8.41 17.32 -11.45
N ASP A 24 -8.19 17.02 -12.73
CA ASP A 24 -9.21 16.68 -13.74
C ASP A 24 -9.56 15.19 -13.75
N VAL A 25 -9.28 14.46 -12.67
CA VAL A 25 -9.66 13.04 -12.53
C VAL A 25 -11.17 12.88 -12.68
N ARG A 26 -11.55 11.85 -13.44
CA ARG A 26 -12.94 11.52 -13.75
C ARG A 26 -13.72 11.17 -12.47
N THR A 27 -14.88 11.78 -12.28
CA THR A 27 -15.73 11.63 -11.06
C THR A 27 -17.06 10.92 -11.31
N ASP A 28 -17.39 10.61 -12.56
CA ASP A 28 -18.63 9.92 -12.96
C ASP A 28 -18.48 8.39 -13.07
N THR A 29 -17.33 7.84 -12.67
CA THR A 29 -17.14 6.39 -12.60
C THR A 29 -18.12 5.77 -11.60
N PRO A 30 -18.75 4.62 -11.90
CA PRO A 30 -19.55 3.89 -10.92
C PRO A 30 -18.73 3.55 -9.68
N ILE A 31 -19.29 3.84 -8.51
CA ILE A 31 -18.70 3.47 -7.22
C ILE A 31 -18.99 1.97 -7.01
N PRO A 32 -17.95 1.15 -6.75
CA PRO A 32 -18.15 -0.28 -6.52
C PRO A 32 -18.86 -0.53 -5.19
N GLU A 33 -19.63 -1.61 -5.13
CA GLU A 33 -20.29 -2.04 -3.89
C GLU A 33 -19.36 -2.94 -3.09
N ALA A 34 -19.10 -2.59 -1.84
CA ALA A 34 -18.28 -3.39 -0.94
C ALA A 34 -19.06 -4.64 -0.50
N PRO A 35 -18.42 -5.82 -0.41
CA PRO A 35 -19.10 -7.04 0.07
C PRO A 35 -19.45 -6.98 1.57
N PHE A 36 -18.78 -6.11 2.33
CA PHE A 36 -19.02 -5.81 3.74
C PHE A 36 -18.31 -4.49 4.10
N PHE A 37 -18.58 -3.91 5.28
CA PHE A 37 -17.77 -2.85 5.86
C PHE A 37 -17.14 -3.30 7.18
N GLY A 38 -15.93 -2.82 7.45
CA GLY A 38 -15.09 -3.24 8.58
C GLY A 38 -13.99 -4.19 8.14
N SER A 39 -13.39 -4.88 9.12
CA SER A 39 -12.19 -5.69 8.95
C SER A 39 -12.45 -7.19 9.00
N ARG A 40 -11.56 -7.97 8.37
CA ARG A 40 -11.50 -9.43 8.44
C ARG A 40 -10.06 -9.90 8.40
N VAL A 41 -9.71 -10.82 9.29
CA VAL A 41 -8.42 -11.53 9.24
C VAL A 41 -8.57 -12.80 8.42
N VAL A 42 -7.59 -13.06 7.54
CA VAL A 42 -7.50 -14.31 6.77
C VAL A 42 -6.12 -14.92 7.01
N GLU A 43 -6.10 -16.13 7.57
CA GLU A 43 -4.85 -16.80 7.98
C GLU A 43 -4.46 -17.93 7.02
N ASP A 44 -5.43 -18.59 6.37
CA ASP A 44 -5.23 -19.78 5.55
C ASP A 44 -5.04 -19.45 4.06
N ILE A 45 -4.04 -18.62 3.73
CA ILE A 45 -3.69 -18.33 2.33
C ILE A 45 -2.76 -19.43 1.79
N SER A 46 -3.13 -20.02 0.65
CA SER A 46 -2.33 -21.07 0.02
C SER A 46 -0.96 -20.54 -0.42
N LEU A 47 0.12 -21.15 0.06
CA LEU A 47 1.48 -20.82 -0.38
C LEU A 47 1.67 -21.02 -1.89
N ALA A 48 0.95 -21.97 -2.50
CA ALA A 48 1.00 -22.17 -3.94
C ALA A 48 0.41 -20.98 -4.69
N GLU A 49 -0.65 -20.37 -4.16
CA GLU A 49 -1.24 -19.15 -4.73
C GLU A 49 -0.31 -17.96 -4.53
N VAL A 50 0.31 -17.81 -3.35
CA VAL A 50 1.29 -16.75 -3.09
C VAL A 50 2.48 -16.88 -4.04
N PHE A 51 3.07 -18.07 -4.17
CA PHE A 51 4.24 -18.28 -5.02
C PHE A 51 3.97 -18.07 -6.50
N ALA A 52 2.73 -18.25 -6.97
CA ALA A 52 2.35 -17.90 -8.34
C ALA A 52 2.44 -16.39 -8.65
N TYR A 53 2.45 -15.54 -7.61
CA TYR A 53 2.57 -14.08 -7.74
C TYR A 53 3.97 -13.55 -7.41
N VAL A 54 4.95 -14.41 -7.10
CA VAL A 54 6.33 -13.99 -6.86
C VAL A 54 6.93 -13.42 -8.15
N ASN A 55 7.37 -12.17 -8.08
CA ASN A 55 8.04 -11.53 -9.20
C ASN A 55 9.52 -11.94 -9.22
N GLU A 56 9.86 -12.95 -10.01
CA GLU A 56 11.23 -13.46 -10.13
C GLU A 56 12.25 -12.37 -10.52
N THR A 57 11.83 -11.34 -11.27
CA THR A 57 12.72 -10.24 -11.65
C THR A 57 13.05 -9.34 -10.44
N ALA A 58 12.07 -9.06 -9.57
CA ALA A 58 12.27 -8.32 -8.33
C ALA A 58 13.08 -9.13 -7.32
N LEU A 59 12.81 -10.44 -7.22
CA LEU A 59 13.54 -11.39 -6.38
C LEU A 59 15.04 -11.42 -6.72
N PHE A 60 15.37 -11.65 -7.99
CA PHE A 60 16.75 -11.87 -8.41
C PHE A 60 17.57 -10.58 -8.53
N LYS A 61 16.93 -9.44 -8.83
CA LYS A 61 17.63 -8.16 -9.08
C LYS A 61 17.52 -7.15 -7.95
N GLY A 62 16.40 -7.15 -7.21
CA GLY A 62 16.09 -6.17 -6.17
C GLY A 62 16.54 -6.62 -4.78
N GLN A 63 16.06 -7.79 -4.33
CA GLN A 63 16.27 -8.22 -2.94
C GLN A 63 17.68 -8.74 -2.64
N TRP A 64 18.39 -9.25 -3.65
CA TRP A 64 19.75 -9.75 -3.49
C TRP A 64 20.83 -8.64 -3.39
N GLN A 65 20.45 -7.35 -3.22
CA GLN A 65 21.38 -6.22 -3.05
C GLN A 65 21.03 -5.34 -1.80
N PHE A 66 21.96 -5.36 -0.83
CA PHE A 66 21.87 -4.99 0.60
C PHE A 66 21.69 -3.50 1.02
N LYS A 67 21.01 -3.26 2.17
CA LYS A 67 21.54 -2.63 3.43
C LYS A 67 20.45 -2.46 4.53
N GLN A 68 20.80 -2.61 5.82
CA GLN A 68 19.88 -2.47 6.97
C GLN A 68 20.50 -1.73 8.18
N GLY A 69 19.67 -1.00 8.96
CA GLY A 69 20.03 -0.23 10.18
C GLY A 69 19.73 -0.95 11.51
N ARG A 70 19.86 -0.24 12.66
CA ARG A 70 19.88 -0.80 14.03
C ARG A 70 18.72 -0.31 14.92
N THR A 71 18.00 -1.23 15.55
CA THR A 71 17.08 -0.99 16.70
C THR A 71 17.18 -2.15 17.69
N SER A 72 16.87 -1.92 18.97
CA SER A 72 16.96 -2.93 20.05
C SER A 72 15.72 -3.84 20.12
N ALA A 73 15.89 -5.10 20.52
CA ALA A 73 14.87 -6.15 20.36
C ALA A 73 13.71 -6.14 21.39
N GLY A 74 13.92 -5.56 22.59
CA GLY A 74 12.95 -5.62 23.69
C GLY A 74 11.81 -4.59 23.60
N GLU A 75 12.16 -3.34 23.27
CA GLU A 75 11.19 -2.24 23.08
C GLU A 75 10.29 -2.50 21.86
N TYR A 76 10.84 -3.15 20.84
CA TYR A 76 10.12 -3.55 19.63
C TYR A 76 9.00 -4.56 19.92
N GLN A 77 9.22 -5.54 20.79
CA GLN A 77 8.20 -6.56 21.08
C GLN A 77 7.00 -6.02 21.86
N ALA A 78 7.23 -5.11 22.83
CA ALA A 78 6.16 -4.45 23.57
C ALA A 78 5.31 -3.55 22.65
N LEU A 79 5.96 -2.77 21.77
CA LEU A 79 5.28 -1.94 20.78
C LEU A 79 4.41 -2.79 19.83
N VAL A 80 4.93 -3.94 19.39
CA VAL A 80 4.20 -4.84 18.47
C VAL A 80 2.96 -5.44 19.14
N ALA A 81 3.06 -5.86 20.41
CA ALA A 81 1.94 -6.47 21.12
C ALA A 81 0.83 -5.45 21.44
N ASP A 82 1.21 -4.27 21.93
CA ASP A 82 0.23 -3.29 22.46
C ASP A 82 -0.38 -2.40 21.38
N LYS A 83 0.35 -2.11 20.30
CA LYS A 83 -0.08 -1.16 19.26
C LYS A 83 -0.26 -1.78 17.89
N VAL A 84 0.68 -2.62 17.45
CA VAL A 84 0.67 -3.12 16.07
C VAL A 84 -0.32 -4.27 15.89
N ARG A 85 -0.44 -5.19 16.85
CA ARG A 85 -1.30 -6.38 16.73
C ARG A 85 -2.80 -6.07 16.68
N PRO A 86 -3.36 -5.20 17.55
CA PRO A 86 -4.77 -4.83 17.44
C PRO A 86 -5.09 -4.17 16.10
N VAL A 87 -4.18 -3.31 15.62
CA VAL A 87 -4.32 -2.64 14.33
C VAL A 87 -4.20 -3.64 13.17
N TYR A 88 -3.25 -4.58 13.22
CA TYR A 88 -3.09 -5.66 12.24
C TYR A 88 -4.39 -6.48 12.04
N GLU A 89 -5.07 -6.81 13.15
CA GLU A 89 -6.31 -7.57 13.14
C GLU A 89 -7.50 -6.75 12.57
N GLU A 90 -7.37 -5.42 12.52
CA GLU A 90 -8.38 -4.49 12.02
C GLU A 90 -8.11 -3.93 10.60
N LEU A 91 -6.97 -4.23 9.97
CA LEU A 91 -6.53 -3.49 8.78
C LEU A 91 -6.95 -4.08 7.42
N ASN A 92 -7.43 -5.31 7.37
CA ASN A 92 -7.85 -5.96 6.12
C ASN A 92 -9.35 -5.80 5.91
N GLY A 93 -9.78 -4.80 5.15
CA GLY A 93 -11.19 -4.44 5.12
C GLY A 93 -11.57 -3.36 4.14
N TYR A 94 -12.88 -3.15 4.07
CA TYR A 94 -13.52 -2.11 3.27
C TYR A 94 -14.18 -1.11 4.20
N PHE A 95 -14.07 0.17 3.86
CA PHE A 95 -14.58 1.25 4.68
C PHE A 95 -15.29 2.28 3.81
N PRO A 96 -16.42 2.84 4.27
CA PRO A 96 -17.03 3.98 3.60
C PRO A 96 -16.05 5.15 3.65
N ALA A 97 -15.91 5.87 2.54
CA ALA A 97 -14.99 6.99 2.46
C ALA A 97 -15.50 8.11 1.56
N GLN A 98 -15.04 9.33 1.84
CA GLN A 98 -15.27 10.50 1.00
C GLN A 98 -14.04 11.40 0.99
N SER A 99 -13.94 12.28 0.00
CA SER A 99 -12.89 13.29 -0.07
C SER A 99 -13.35 14.68 0.35
N SER A 100 -12.43 15.45 0.93
CA SER A 100 -12.58 16.88 1.19
C SER A 100 -11.26 17.59 0.92
N GLY A 101 -11.16 18.27 -0.23
CA GLY A 101 -9.91 18.89 -0.66
C GLY A 101 -8.82 17.85 -0.92
N ASN A 102 -7.79 17.82 -0.06
CA ASN A 102 -6.68 16.86 -0.13
C ASN A 102 -6.86 15.70 0.87
N ASP A 103 -7.95 15.69 1.63
CA ASP A 103 -8.22 14.69 2.64
C ASP A 103 -9.04 13.54 2.07
N LEU A 104 -8.71 12.33 2.49
CA LEU A 104 -9.58 11.17 2.47
C LEU A 104 -10.13 10.95 3.87
N ILE A 105 -11.44 11.04 4.00
CA ILE A 105 -12.20 10.80 5.23
C ILE A 105 -12.67 9.36 5.18
N VAL A 106 -12.37 8.59 6.21
CA VAL A 106 -12.79 7.20 6.38
C VAL A 106 -13.79 7.14 7.51
N TYR A 107 -14.93 6.50 7.29
CA TYR A 107 -16.01 6.39 8.26
C TYR A 107 -16.09 4.98 8.84
N ASP A 108 -16.76 4.85 9.97
CA ASP A 108 -17.29 3.56 10.43
C ASP A 108 -18.45 3.10 9.54
N ALA A 109 -18.90 1.86 9.74
CA ALA A 109 -19.97 1.24 8.95
C ALA A 109 -21.32 1.99 9.02
N ASP A 110 -21.50 2.90 10.00
CA ASP A 110 -22.66 3.76 10.11
C ASP A 110 -22.69 4.90 9.07
N THR A 111 -21.61 5.06 8.28
CA THR A 111 -21.40 6.07 7.24
C THR A 111 -21.41 7.52 7.74
N LYS A 112 -21.27 7.73 9.05
CA LYS A 112 -21.41 9.04 9.71
C LYS A 112 -20.26 9.36 10.65
N THR A 113 -19.81 8.37 11.40
CA THR A 113 -18.75 8.54 12.39
C THR A 113 -17.41 8.51 11.66
N GLU A 114 -16.65 9.62 11.71
CA GLU A 114 -15.30 9.68 11.17
C GLU A 114 -14.38 8.79 12.01
N ARG A 115 -13.84 7.75 11.36
CA ARG A 115 -12.90 6.79 11.94
C ARG A 115 -11.47 7.28 11.81
N ALA A 116 -11.12 7.79 10.65
CA ALA A 116 -9.78 8.29 10.34
C ALA A 116 -9.83 9.32 9.20
N ARG A 117 -8.77 10.12 9.11
CA ARG A 117 -8.57 11.09 8.03
C ARG A 117 -7.13 11.11 7.60
N PHE A 118 -6.89 10.95 6.31
CA PHE A 118 -5.57 10.99 5.70
C PHE A 118 -5.44 12.21 4.82
N ASN A 119 -4.36 12.97 4.99
CA ASN A 119 -4.06 14.14 4.17
C ASN A 119 -2.99 13.79 3.15
N PHE A 120 -3.29 13.94 1.85
CA PHE A 120 -2.39 13.54 0.78
C PHE A 120 -1.76 14.74 0.07
N PRO A 121 -0.47 14.67 -0.31
CA PRO A 121 0.15 15.72 -1.11
C PRO A 121 -0.49 15.81 -2.50
N ARG A 122 -0.45 17.01 -3.06
CA ARG A 122 -0.98 17.29 -4.41
C ARG A 122 0.14 17.76 -5.31
N GLN A 123 0.17 17.26 -6.55
CA GLN A 123 1.14 17.74 -7.53
C GLN A 123 0.95 19.26 -7.78
N PRO A 124 2.01 20.08 -7.69
CA PRO A 124 1.90 21.54 -7.85
C PRO A 124 1.49 21.99 -9.26
N ALA A 125 1.78 21.17 -10.26
CA ALA A 125 1.64 21.49 -11.67
C ALA A 125 1.31 20.23 -12.48
N GLY A 126 1.00 20.42 -13.76
CA GLY A 126 0.58 19.34 -14.64
C GLY A 126 -0.82 18.86 -14.27
N LYS A 127 -0.98 17.54 -14.08
CA LYS A 127 -2.27 16.91 -13.77
C LYS A 127 -2.78 17.19 -12.35
N ARG A 128 -1.96 17.77 -11.47
CA ARG A 128 -2.33 18.11 -10.09
C ARG A 128 -2.89 16.95 -9.27
N LEU A 129 -2.42 15.73 -9.54
CA LEU A 129 -2.93 14.51 -8.92
C LEU A 129 -2.76 14.54 -7.40
N CYS A 130 -3.79 14.06 -6.70
CA CYS A 130 -3.87 13.82 -5.27
C CYS A 130 -4.70 12.55 -5.07
N LEU A 131 -4.35 11.69 -4.12
CA LEU A 131 -5.08 10.43 -3.89
C LEU A 131 -6.56 10.66 -3.52
N ALA A 132 -6.86 11.73 -2.77
CA ALA A 132 -8.22 12.10 -2.40
C ALA A 132 -9.13 12.34 -3.62
N ASP A 133 -8.59 12.77 -4.77
CA ASP A 133 -9.38 13.10 -5.94
C ASP A 133 -10.05 11.89 -6.60
N TYR A 134 -9.56 10.68 -6.32
CA TYR A 134 -10.12 9.43 -6.84
C TYR A 134 -11.37 8.96 -6.07
N PHE A 135 -11.73 9.63 -4.97
CA PHE A 135 -12.90 9.32 -4.17
C PHE A 135 -13.98 10.39 -4.30
N ALA A 136 -15.25 9.99 -4.22
CA ALA A 136 -16.38 10.89 -4.20
C ALA A 136 -16.25 11.95 -3.09
N SER A 137 -16.49 13.22 -3.42
CA SER A 137 -16.40 14.30 -2.44
C SER A 137 -17.62 14.32 -1.53
N VAL A 138 -17.46 14.86 -0.32
CA VAL A 138 -18.57 15.14 0.62
C VAL A 138 -19.68 15.94 -0.09
N ASP A 139 -19.31 16.97 -0.85
CA ASP A 139 -20.25 17.82 -1.62
C ASP A 139 -21.05 17.06 -2.68
N SER A 140 -20.54 15.92 -3.16
CA SER A 140 -21.27 15.10 -4.14
C SER A 140 -22.43 14.32 -3.53
N GLY A 141 -22.50 14.22 -2.20
CA GLY A 141 -23.50 13.45 -1.47
C GLY A 141 -23.40 11.93 -1.68
N ARG A 142 -22.41 11.43 -2.42
CA ARG A 142 -22.18 10.00 -2.66
C ARG A 142 -21.17 9.46 -1.66
N MET A 143 -21.45 8.30 -1.11
CA MET A 143 -20.50 7.56 -0.26
C MET A 143 -19.66 6.66 -1.16
N ASP A 144 -18.34 6.78 -1.09
CA ASP A 144 -17.38 5.94 -1.79
C ASP A 144 -16.88 4.79 -0.90
N VAL A 145 -16.02 3.94 -1.43
CA VAL A 145 -15.37 2.86 -0.68
C VAL A 145 -13.86 2.92 -0.85
N VAL A 146 -13.15 2.77 0.27
CA VAL A 146 -11.71 2.52 0.29
C VAL A 146 -11.45 1.13 0.89
N ALA A 147 -10.45 0.43 0.34
CA ALA A 147 -9.95 -0.81 0.91
C ALA A 147 -8.57 -0.57 1.53
N PHE A 148 -8.37 -1.08 2.73
CA PHE A 148 -7.06 -1.18 3.37
C PHE A 148 -6.70 -2.66 3.50
N HIS A 149 -5.41 -2.96 3.41
CA HIS A 149 -4.92 -4.30 3.69
C HIS A 149 -3.49 -4.28 4.20
N LEU A 150 -3.18 -5.27 5.03
CA LEU A 150 -1.85 -5.51 5.58
C LEU A 150 -1.59 -7.02 5.50
N VAL A 151 -0.44 -7.37 4.93
CA VAL A 151 -0.02 -8.76 4.74
C VAL A 151 1.29 -9.06 5.45
N THR A 152 1.49 -10.31 5.83
CA THR A 152 2.76 -10.81 6.38
C THR A 152 2.98 -12.26 5.98
N VAL A 153 4.24 -12.66 5.82
CA VAL A 153 4.64 -14.06 5.68
C VAL A 153 4.88 -14.73 7.06
N GLY A 154 4.54 -14.03 8.13
CA GLY A 154 4.62 -14.52 9.50
C GLY A 154 6.00 -14.35 10.13
N ARG A 155 6.02 -14.39 11.47
CA ARG A 155 7.24 -14.17 12.27
C ARG A 155 8.32 -15.22 12.04
N ARG A 156 7.92 -16.46 11.70
CA ARG A 156 8.86 -17.58 11.52
C ARG A 156 9.89 -17.31 10.41
N ALA A 157 9.52 -16.56 9.38
CA ALA A 157 10.44 -16.17 8.31
C ALA A 157 11.59 -15.31 8.86
N SER A 158 11.30 -14.32 9.69
CA SER A 158 12.33 -13.49 10.31
C SER A 158 13.21 -14.30 11.28
N GLU A 159 12.60 -15.19 12.07
CA GLU A 159 13.34 -16.06 12.99
C GLU A 159 14.30 -17.00 12.27
N TYR A 160 13.82 -17.68 11.23
CA TYR A 160 14.64 -18.61 10.46
C TYR A 160 15.77 -17.89 9.71
N SER A 161 15.50 -16.69 9.17
CA SER A 161 16.53 -15.82 8.60
C SER A 161 17.63 -15.51 9.65
N GLN A 162 17.23 -15.15 10.88
CA GLN A 162 18.19 -14.90 11.96
C GLN A 162 18.96 -16.15 12.39
N GLU A 163 18.32 -17.32 12.41
CA GLU A 163 18.97 -18.61 12.69
C GLU A 163 20.07 -18.91 11.66
N LEU A 164 19.78 -18.75 10.36
CA LEU A 164 20.76 -18.94 9.28
C LEU A 164 21.93 -17.96 9.40
N PHE A 165 21.64 -16.69 9.67
CA PHE A 165 22.67 -15.66 9.86
C PHE A 165 23.59 -15.98 11.05
N LYS A 166 23.02 -16.39 12.20
CA LYS A 166 23.78 -16.76 13.40
C LYS A 166 24.65 -18.01 13.24
N ARG A 167 24.33 -18.86 12.26
CA ARG A 167 25.11 -20.07 11.92
C ARG A 167 26.16 -19.81 10.83
N ASP A 168 26.41 -18.53 10.50
CA ASP A 168 27.30 -18.12 9.40
C ASP A 168 26.89 -18.70 8.03
N ASN A 169 25.63 -19.13 7.86
CA ASN A 169 25.12 -19.66 6.59
C ASN A 169 24.56 -18.52 5.73
N TYR A 170 25.44 -17.62 5.31
CA TYR A 170 25.08 -16.36 4.65
C TYR A 170 24.39 -16.55 3.30
N ALA A 171 24.74 -17.61 2.56
CA ALA A 171 24.14 -17.91 1.26
C ALA A 171 22.66 -18.31 1.41
N GLU A 172 22.38 -19.29 2.28
CA GLU A 172 20.99 -19.69 2.56
C GLU A 172 20.19 -18.56 3.19
N TYR A 173 20.79 -17.79 4.10
CA TYR A 173 20.17 -16.59 4.66
C TYR A 173 19.70 -15.64 3.56
N LEU A 174 20.58 -15.31 2.61
CA LEU A 174 20.28 -14.37 1.53
C LEU A 174 19.13 -14.87 0.66
N TYR A 175 19.14 -16.15 0.28
CA TYR A 175 18.10 -16.75 -0.55
C TYR A 175 16.76 -16.79 0.19
N PHE A 176 16.76 -17.24 1.44
CA PHE A 176 15.54 -17.36 2.23
C PHE A 176 14.94 -15.99 2.57
N HIS A 177 15.77 -15.00 2.93
CA HIS A 177 15.31 -13.65 3.23
C HIS A 177 14.69 -13.00 1.98
N GLY A 178 15.36 -13.09 0.82
CA GLY A 178 14.83 -12.56 -0.44
C GLY A 178 13.49 -13.22 -0.81
N LEU A 179 13.40 -14.54 -0.69
CA LEU A 179 12.15 -15.27 -0.89
C LEU A 179 11.05 -14.80 0.06
N SER A 180 11.38 -14.56 1.33
CA SER A 180 10.41 -14.10 2.34
C SER A 180 9.86 -12.71 2.03
N VAL A 181 10.72 -11.78 1.58
CA VAL A 181 10.29 -10.42 1.19
C VAL A 181 9.40 -10.47 -0.04
N GLU A 182 9.81 -11.20 -1.08
CA GLU A 182 8.99 -11.31 -2.30
C GLU A 182 7.70 -12.08 -2.08
N SER A 183 7.68 -13.05 -1.16
CA SER A 183 6.44 -13.72 -0.77
C SER A 183 5.46 -12.76 -0.08
N ALA A 184 5.96 -11.77 0.67
CA ALA A 184 5.11 -10.74 1.26
C ALA A 184 4.51 -9.81 0.18
N GLU A 185 5.32 -9.38 -0.79
CA GLU A 185 4.83 -8.59 -1.93
C GLU A 185 3.84 -9.38 -2.80
N ALA A 186 4.14 -10.65 -3.05
CA ALA A 186 3.24 -11.55 -3.79
C ALA A 186 1.91 -11.73 -3.05
N THR A 187 1.94 -11.85 -1.72
CA THR A 187 0.72 -11.90 -0.90
C THR A 187 -0.07 -10.59 -1.02
N ALA A 188 0.61 -9.43 -1.03
CA ALA A 188 -0.04 -8.14 -1.23
C ALA A 188 -0.69 -8.04 -2.61
N GLU A 189 -0.05 -8.53 -3.67
CA GLU A 189 -0.60 -8.51 -5.03
C GLU A 189 -1.78 -9.48 -5.19
N LEU A 190 -1.67 -10.69 -4.63
CA LEU A 190 -2.77 -11.66 -4.58
C LEU A 190 -3.98 -11.08 -3.86
N TRP A 191 -3.77 -10.44 -2.71
CA TRP A 191 -4.85 -9.83 -1.94
C TRP A 191 -5.46 -8.62 -2.67
N HIS A 192 -4.63 -7.80 -3.31
CA HIS A 192 -5.10 -6.70 -4.13
C HIS A 192 -5.97 -7.17 -5.30
N LYS A 193 -5.59 -8.27 -5.98
CA LYS A 193 -6.44 -8.90 -6.99
C LYS A 193 -7.78 -9.34 -6.41
N ARG A 194 -7.76 -10.03 -5.27
CA ARG A 194 -8.99 -10.44 -4.59
C ARG A 194 -9.89 -9.26 -4.26
N ILE A 195 -9.31 -8.15 -3.77
CA ILE A 195 -10.05 -6.91 -3.51
C ILE A 195 -10.74 -6.39 -4.79
N ARG A 196 -10.04 -6.39 -5.93
CA ARG A 196 -10.62 -5.98 -7.23
C ARG A 196 -11.76 -6.90 -7.67
N GLU A 197 -11.63 -8.20 -7.42
CA GLU A 197 -12.68 -9.20 -7.73
C GLU A 197 -13.92 -8.99 -6.85
N GLU A 198 -13.71 -8.81 -5.54
CA GLU A 198 -14.77 -8.57 -4.56
C GLU A 198 -15.51 -7.24 -4.81
N LEU A 199 -14.80 -6.20 -5.27
CA LEU A 199 -15.39 -4.92 -5.69
C LEU A 199 -15.99 -4.95 -7.11
N GLY A 200 -15.87 -6.07 -7.83
CA GLY A 200 -16.39 -6.20 -9.19
C GLY A 200 -15.66 -5.39 -10.26
N ILE A 201 -14.46 -4.88 -9.97
CA ILE A 201 -13.64 -4.06 -10.88
C ILE A 201 -12.52 -4.85 -11.59
N ALA A 202 -12.36 -6.14 -11.29
CA ALA A 202 -11.34 -7.00 -11.91
C ALA A 202 -11.66 -7.47 -13.35
N ARG A 203 -12.79 -7.05 -13.94
CA ARG A 203 -13.25 -7.56 -15.25
C ARG A 203 -12.25 -7.33 -16.39
N ASN A 204 -11.43 -6.28 -16.26
CA ASN A 204 -10.43 -5.88 -17.26
C ASN A 204 -9.00 -6.19 -16.81
N ASP A 205 -8.81 -7.05 -15.81
CA ASP A 205 -7.48 -7.50 -15.41
C ASP A 205 -6.83 -8.27 -16.56
N SER A 206 -5.57 -7.96 -16.86
CA SER A 206 -4.81 -8.71 -17.84
C SER A 206 -4.67 -10.17 -17.41
N THR A 207 -4.86 -11.08 -18.35
CA THR A 207 -4.58 -12.50 -18.16
C THR A 207 -3.08 -12.82 -18.18
N ASN A 208 -2.24 -11.82 -18.49
CA ASN A 208 -0.79 -11.94 -18.48
C ASN A 208 -0.21 -11.37 -17.19
N LEU A 209 0.46 -12.22 -16.41
CA LEU A 209 1.05 -11.85 -15.11
C LEU A 209 2.06 -10.69 -15.22
N ASN A 210 2.86 -10.62 -16.30
CA ASN A 210 3.81 -9.53 -16.50
C ASN A 210 3.12 -8.18 -16.76
N GLU A 211 1.94 -8.20 -17.37
CA GLU A 211 1.13 -6.99 -17.54
C GLU A 211 0.44 -6.61 -16.23
N LEU A 212 0.00 -7.60 -15.44
CA LEU A 212 -0.51 -7.37 -14.09
C LEU A 212 0.51 -6.63 -13.23
N PHE A 213 1.77 -7.08 -13.21
CA PHE A 213 2.87 -6.39 -12.51
C PHE A 213 3.18 -4.98 -13.06
N ARG A 214 2.68 -4.64 -14.25
CA ARG A 214 2.77 -3.30 -14.85
C ARG A 214 1.47 -2.50 -14.70
N GLN A 215 0.60 -2.88 -13.77
CA GLN A 215 -0.72 -2.27 -13.53
C GLN A 215 -1.68 -2.42 -14.71
N GLY A 216 -1.63 -3.55 -15.42
CA GLY A 216 -2.61 -3.94 -16.44
C GLY A 216 -3.96 -4.34 -15.86
N TYR A 217 -4.47 -3.60 -14.88
CA TYR A 217 -5.74 -3.80 -14.18
C TYR A 217 -6.39 -2.45 -13.84
N GLN A 218 -7.66 -2.45 -13.45
CA GLN A 218 -8.34 -1.25 -12.95
C GLN A 218 -8.09 -1.08 -11.44
N GLY A 219 -7.77 0.15 -11.02
CA GLY A 219 -7.47 0.48 -9.62
C GLY A 219 -5.96 0.53 -9.36
N SER A 220 -5.60 1.00 -8.16
CA SER A 220 -4.20 1.16 -7.75
C SER A 220 -4.05 0.85 -6.26
N ARG A 221 -2.92 0.27 -5.89
CA ARG A 221 -2.52 0.06 -4.49
C ARG A 221 -1.38 1.02 -4.15
N PHE A 222 -1.56 1.80 -3.10
CA PHE A 222 -0.53 2.69 -2.55
C PHE A 222 -0.15 2.23 -1.15
N SER A 223 1.11 2.41 -0.79
CA SER A 223 1.63 2.09 0.54
C SER A 223 2.15 3.35 1.20
N PHE A 224 1.81 3.58 2.47
CA PHE A 224 2.35 4.70 3.24
C PHE A 224 3.89 4.67 3.25
N GLY A 225 4.49 5.86 3.25
CA GLY A 225 5.93 6.07 3.04
C GLY A 225 6.35 6.23 1.57
N TYR A 226 5.47 5.95 0.60
CA TYR A 226 5.73 6.21 -0.81
C TYR A 226 5.35 7.65 -1.21
N PRO A 227 5.83 8.17 -2.36
CA PRO A 227 5.63 9.57 -2.73
C PRO A 227 4.17 10.07 -2.77
N ALA A 228 3.19 9.19 -2.99
CA ALA A 228 1.77 9.54 -3.02
C ALA A 228 1.12 9.66 -1.63
N CYS A 229 1.70 9.02 -0.61
CA CYS A 229 1.29 9.02 0.79
C CYS A 229 2.53 8.94 1.70
N PRO A 230 3.35 10.01 1.75
CA PRO A 230 4.71 9.95 2.28
C PRO A 230 4.80 9.92 3.81
N ASN A 231 3.71 10.24 4.51
CA ASN A 231 3.67 10.27 5.97
C ASN A 231 3.68 8.84 6.51
N LEU A 232 4.78 8.44 7.15
CA LEU A 232 4.89 7.12 7.78
C LEU A 232 4.07 6.98 9.06
N GLU A 233 3.71 8.10 9.71
CA GLU A 233 2.85 8.10 10.90
C GLU A 233 1.40 7.70 10.58
N ASP A 234 1.01 7.76 9.31
CA ASP A 234 -0.31 7.33 8.83
C ASP A 234 -0.39 5.80 8.63
N GLN A 235 0.73 5.07 8.76
CA GLN A 235 0.82 3.61 8.67
C GLN A 235 0.37 2.93 9.98
#